data_AF-A0A3D4DQL7-F1
#
_entry.id   AF-A0A3D4DQL7-F1
#
_cell.length_a   1.000
_cell.length_b   1.000
_cell.length_c   1.000
_cell.angle_alpha   90.00
_cell.angle_beta   90.00
_cell.angle_gamma   90.00
#
_symmetry.space_group_name_H-M   'P 1'
#
loop_
_entity.id
_entity.type
_entity.pdbx_description
1 polymer ?
#
loop_
_entity_poly.entity_id
_entity_poly.type
_entity_poly.pdbx_seq_one_letter_code
_entity_poly.pdbx_strand_id
1 'polypeptide(L)'
;LVLTGANSATGLRSMPARYIFLDEVDAYPASADEEGDPVTLAEARTTTFSHRRKVFMVSTPTIRGLSRIEHEFEASDQRRYFVPCPHCGVMQWLQFERLRWDKGQPDTAAYHCKGCEKPIAEHHKTQMLEGGEWRATATSVDPHSIGFHLSALYSPLGWKSWAQIARDWLAAQGSEEMLRAARNTLLGETWVESGDAPEWQRLAERREVFGAQISEGGLFLTAGVDVQKDRIEVDVWAWGRGLESWLIDHIVIAGGPDDPQCWDKLTALLGRTWTHANGAVMVIAKLAIDTGYESAAVYAWARAQGFGQVSPVKGLEGFNRATPVSGPTFVDATIGGKRLRRGARLWSIATATFKTETYRFLRLERPSDEDRALGALDAPGTVHLPDWIDTEWLKQLVAEQLVTVRNKRGYAHPEWQKMRERNEALDCRVYARAAAWILGADRWDEATWRRLEDQAGVETRPAPQSAAAPESQEPAAPKAGTPTTPRRKRRVYTPNFMRD
;
A
#
# COMPACT_ATOMS: atom_id res chain seq x y z
N LEU A 1 2.24 31.95 26.15
CA LEU A 1 2.51 30.98 25.07
C LEU A 1 2.78 29.64 25.74
N VAL A 2 2.13 28.57 25.28
CA VAL A 2 2.34 27.21 25.80
C VAL A 2 2.83 26.36 24.64
N LEU A 3 3.90 25.60 24.86
CA LEU A 3 4.51 24.73 23.87
C LEU A 3 4.43 23.29 24.37
N THR A 4 3.94 22.39 23.53
CA THR A 4 3.82 20.97 23.83
C THR A 4 4.18 20.16 22.60
N GLY A 5 4.80 18.99 22.80
CA GLY A 5 5.07 18.06 21.71
C GLY A 5 3.82 17.31 21.29
N ALA A 6 3.71 17.00 19.99
CA ALA A 6 2.59 16.24 19.43
C ALA A 6 2.50 14.78 19.93
N ASN A 7 3.58 14.25 20.49
CA ASN A 7 3.62 12.90 21.05
C ASN A 7 2.96 12.80 22.44
N SER A 8 2.75 13.93 23.16
CA SER A 8 2.24 13.91 24.53
C SER A 8 0.75 14.28 24.60
N ALA A 9 -0.11 13.30 24.85
CA ALA A 9 -1.55 13.51 24.99
C ALA A 9 -1.88 14.36 26.21
N THR A 10 -1.12 14.24 27.30
CA THR A 10 -1.32 15.04 28.53
C THR A 10 -1.11 16.53 28.25
N GLY A 11 -0.05 16.89 27.53
CA GLY A 11 0.24 18.27 27.17
C GLY A 11 -0.86 18.89 26.30
N LEU A 12 -1.35 18.14 25.30
CA LEU A 12 -2.38 18.57 24.35
C LEU A 12 -3.77 18.75 24.98
N ARG A 13 -4.06 18.12 26.12
CA ARG A 13 -5.39 18.18 26.77
C ARG A 13 -5.49 19.14 27.94
N SER A 14 -4.36 19.55 28.49
CA SER A 14 -4.26 20.18 29.82
C SER A 14 -5.05 21.49 29.98
N MET A 15 -5.26 22.28 28.92
CA MET A 15 -5.90 23.60 29.03
C MET A 15 -6.73 24.00 27.80
N PRO A 16 -7.82 24.77 27.97
CA PRO A 16 -8.49 25.45 26.87
C PRO A 16 -7.58 26.48 26.18
N ALA A 17 -7.63 26.56 24.86
CA ALA A 17 -6.80 27.48 24.07
C ALA A 17 -7.62 28.18 23.00
N ARG A 18 -7.55 29.53 22.96
CA ARG A 18 -8.23 30.33 21.93
C ARG A 18 -7.50 30.29 20.58
N TYR A 19 -6.17 30.28 20.63
CA TYR A 19 -5.29 30.29 19.46
C TYR A 19 -4.39 29.06 19.52
N ILE A 20 -4.39 28.29 18.44
CA ILE A 20 -3.56 27.09 18.30
C ILE A 20 -2.72 27.23 17.04
N PHE A 21 -1.44 26.92 17.18
CA PHE A 21 -0.47 26.86 16.11
C PHE A 21 0.07 25.44 16.10
N LEU A 22 -0.11 24.74 14.98
CA LEU A 22 0.35 23.38 14.75
C LEU A 22 1.39 23.44 13.65
N ASP A 23 2.62 23.08 13.99
CA ASP A 23 3.79 23.16 13.12
C ASP A 23 4.25 21.75 12.73
N GLU A 24 4.67 21.58 11.48
CA GLU A 24 5.02 20.29 10.88
C GLU A 24 3.98 19.18 11.12
N VAL A 25 2.70 19.50 10.89
CA VAL A 25 1.58 18.57 11.18
C VAL A 25 1.67 17.23 10.44
N ASP A 26 2.34 17.16 9.29
CA ASP A 26 2.54 15.89 8.57
C ASP A 26 3.53 14.95 9.28
N ALA A 27 4.39 15.47 10.17
CA ALA A 27 5.34 14.68 10.94
C ALA A 27 4.73 14.12 12.24
N TYR A 28 3.48 14.49 12.56
CA TYR A 28 2.83 14.04 13.79
C TYR A 28 2.53 12.54 13.74
N PRO A 29 2.63 11.81 14.87
CA PRO A 29 2.25 10.41 14.91
C PRO A 29 0.76 10.25 14.62
N ALA A 30 0.36 9.04 14.23
CA ALA A 30 -1.05 8.70 14.03
C ALA A 30 -1.88 8.84 15.32
N SER A 31 -1.25 8.65 16.49
CA SER A 31 -1.88 8.77 17.80
C SER A 31 -0.89 9.31 18.84
N ALA A 32 -1.32 10.26 19.67
CA ALA A 32 -0.56 10.72 20.84
C ALA A 32 -0.86 9.80 22.03
N ASP A 33 0.16 9.14 22.60
CA ASP A 33 0.03 8.22 23.75
C ASP A 33 -1.15 7.20 23.64
N GLU A 34 -1.47 6.73 22.42
CA GLU A 34 -2.63 5.85 22.12
C GLU A 34 -4.02 6.48 22.32
N GLU A 35 -4.09 7.79 22.58
CA GLU A 35 -5.32 8.50 22.96
C GLU A 35 -6.07 9.14 21.77
N GLY A 36 -5.49 9.06 20.57
CA GLY A 36 -6.07 9.53 19.33
C GLY A 36 -5.24 10.60 18.63
N ASP A 37 -5.82 11.13 17.57
CA ASP A 37 -5.15 12.04 16.66
C ASP A 37 -4.70 13.35 17.35
N PRO A 38 -3.39 13.71 17.30
CA PRO A 38 -2.87 14.90 17.99
C PRO A 38 -3.51 16.22 17.54
N VAL A 39 -3.85 16.36 16.25
CA VAL A 39 -4.51 17.56 15.71
C VAL A 39 -5.91 17.71 16.30
N THR A 40 -6.71 16.65 16.23
CA THR A 40 -8.06 16.62 16.80
C THR A 40 -8.07 16.91 18.31
N LEU A 41 -7.12 16.35 19.06
CA LEU A 41 -6.97 16.60 20.49
C LEU A 41 -6.68 18.08 20.80
N ALA A 42 -5.80 18.70 20.01
CA ALA A 42 -5.48 20.12 20.12
C ALA A 42 -6.70 20.98 19.77
N GLU A 43 -7.35 20.73 18.62
CA GLU A 43 -8.52 21.50 18.18
C GLU A 43 -9.67 21.45 19.18
N ALA A 44 -9.87 20.33 19.87
CA ALA A 44 -10.88 20.20 20.91
C ALA A 44 -10.69 21.22 22.05
N ARG A 45 -9.48 21.75 22.26
CA ARG A 45 -9.21 22.80 23.27
C ARG A 45 -9.78 24.16 22.89
N THR A 46 -10.14 24.36 21.64
CA THR A 46 -10.72 25.62 21.13
C THR A 46 -12.24 25.70 21.27
N THR A 47 -12.90 24.59 21.62
CA THR A 47 -14.36 24.43 21.56
C THR A 47 -15.13 25.49 22.36
N THR A 48 -14.62 25.91 23.52
CA THR A 48 -15.25 26.92 24.38
C THR A 48 -15.17 28.35 23.84
N PHE A 49 -14.38 28.59 22.79
CA PHE A 49 -14.15 29.95 22.24
C PHE A 49 -15.01 30.28 21.01
N SER A 50 -15.75 29.32 20.44
CA SER A 50 -16.66 29.52 19.30
C SER A 50 -15.99 30.33 18.16
N HIS A 51 -16.65 31.33 17.58
CA HIS A 51 -16.16 32.19 16.49
C HIS A 51 -14.89 33.01 16.82
N ARG A 52 -14.45 33.04 18.09
CA ARG A 52 -13.25 33.78 18.52
C ARG A 52 -11.97 32.95 18.42
N ARG A 53 -12.07 31.65 18.12
CA ARG A 53 -10.93 30.76 17.98
C ARG A 53 -10.16 31.00 16.69
N LYS A 54 -8.87 30.65 16.67
CA LYS A 54 -8.08 30.53 15.43
C LYS A 54 -7.17 29.31 15.53
N VAL A 55 -7.18 28.48 14.49
CA VAL A 55 -6.26 27.36 14.32
C VAL A 55 -5.39 27.69 13.12
N PHE A 56 -4.08 27.58 13.28
CA PHE A 56 -3.11 27.75 12.21
C PHE A 56 -2.32 26.45 12.07
N MET A 57 -2.36 25.85 10.89
CA MET A 57 -1.64 24.63 10.54
C MET A 57 -0.62 24.95 9.47
N VAL A 58 0.61 24.49 9.66
CA VAL A 58 1.69 24.61 8.68
C VAL A 58 2.49 23.31 8.68
N SER A 59 2.93 22.89 7.50
CA SER A 59 3.79 21.73 7.33
C SER A 59 4.36 21.71 5.92
N THR A 60 5.46 21.01 5.75
CA THR A 60 5.84 20.51 4.43
C THR A 60 4.98 19.27 4.11
N PRO A 61 4.30 19.21 2.94
CA PRO A 61 3.51 18.04 2.59
C PRO A 61 4.38 16.83 2.29
N THR A 62 3.85 15.63 2.57
CA THR A 62 4.55 14.36 2.38
C THR A 62 4.00 13.57 1.18
N ILE A 63 3.34 12.44 1.41
CA ILE A 63 2.81 11.55 0.37
C ILE A 63 1.36 11.94 0.08
N ARG A 64 1.00 12.02 -1.21
CA ARG A 64 -0.37 12.32 -1.65
C ARG A 64 -1.35 11.31 -1.06
N GLY A 65 -2.43 11.79 -0.44
CA GLY A 65 -3.46 10.99 0.22
C GLY A 65 -3.13 10.54 1.64
N LEU A 66 -1.90 10.72 2.11
CA LEU A 66 -1.50 10.50 3.52
C LEU A 66 -1.14 11.82 4.24
N SER A 67 -0.77 12.84 3.48
CA SER A 67 -0.42 14.17 3.96
C SER A 67 -1.63 14.86 4.61
N ARG A 68 -1.50 15.24 5.88
CA ARG A 68 -2.55 15.94 6.64
C ARG A 68 -2.70 17.37 6.12
N ILE A 69 -1.59 18.05 5.88
CA ILE A 69 -1.61 19.42 5.35
C ILE A 69 -2.16 19.46 3.92
N GLU A 70 -1.95 18.41 3.12
CA GLU A 70 -2.61 18.29 1.80
C GLU A 70 -4.12 18.23 1.97
N HIS A 71 -4.63 17.38 2.87
CA HIS A 71 -6.06 17.26 3.12
C HIS A 71 -6.70 18.61 3.51
N GLU A 72 -6.09 19.32 4.45
CA GLU A 72 -6.56 20.63 4.92
C GLU A 72 -6.46 21.71 3.83
N PHE A 73 -5.38 21.68 3.04
CA PHE A 73 -5.21 22.59 1.92
C PHE A 73 -6.25 22.33 0.82
N GLU A 74 -6.49 21.07 0.44
CA GLU A 74 -7.47 20.70 -0.58
C GLU A 74 -8.91 21.07 -0.18
N ALA A 75 -9.25 20.98 1.10
CA ALA A 75 -10.55 21.37 1.64
C ALA A 75 -10.81 22.90 1.67
N SER A 76 -9.77 23.70 1.48
CA SER A 76 -9.78 25.17 1.57
C SER A 76 -10.01 25.90 0.23
N ASP A 77 -9.90 27.23 0.22
CA ASP A 77 -9.91 28.07 -1.00
C ASP A 77 -8.59 28.06 -1.81
N GLN A 78 -7.60 27.28 -1.35
CA GLN A 78 -6.36 26.94 -2.07
C GLN A 78 -5.57 28.13 -2.59
N ARG A 79 -5.32 29.17 -1.78
CA ARG A 79 -4.67 30.39 -2.28
C ARG A 79 -3.25 30.13 -2.80
N ARG A 80 -2.97 30.77 -3.93
CA ARG A 80 -1.65 30.87 -4.55
C ARG A 80 -1.22 32.34 -4.58
N TYR A 81 0.08 32.59 -4.49
CA TYR A 81 0.63 33.94 -4.56
C TYR A 81 0.92 34.31 -6.01
N PHE A 82 0.13 35.21 -6.59
CA PHE A 82 0.29 35.63 -7.97
C PHE A 82 1.21 36.84 -8.02
N VAL A 83 2.21 36.81 -8.88
CA VAL A 83 3.17 37.89 -9.11
C VAL A 83 3.07 38.41 -10.55
N PRO A 84 3.23 39.72 -10.79
CA PRO A 84 3.21 40.30 -12.13
C PRO A 84 4.46 39.92 -12.91
N CYS A 85 4.32 39.64 -14.19
CA CYS A 85 5.48 39.57 -15.08
C CYS A 85 6.09 40.98 -15.25
N PRO A 86 7.41 41.17 -15.09
CA PRO A 86 8.05 42.47 -15.30
C PRO A 86 8.01 42.94 -16.76
N HIS A 87 7.77 42.03 -17.72
CA HIS A 87 7.76 42.32 -19.15
C HIS A 87 6.37 42.65 -19.71
N CYS A 88 5.31 41.97 -19.24
CA CYS A 88 3.96 42.11 -19.79
C CYS A 88 2.86 42.31 -18.74
N GLY A 89 3.19 42.37 -17.45
CA GLY A 89 2.24 42.62 -16.36
C GLY A 89 1.28 41.47 -16.05
N VAL A 90 1.29 40.36 -16.81
CA VAL A 90 0.37 39.24 -16.53
C VAL A 90 0.61 38.65 -15.14
N MET A 91 -0.46 38.51 -14.37
CA MET A 91 -0.43 37.94 -13.03
C MET A 91 -0.39 36.40 -13.10
N GLN A 92 0.62 35.80 -12.47
CA GLN A 92 0.84 34.36 -12.46
C GLN A 92 1.40 33.90 -11.12
N TRP A 93 1.02 32.73 -10.65
CA TRP A 93 1.81 32.06 -9.62
C TRP A 93 2.95 31.29 -10.31
N LEU A 94 4.10 31.23 -9.65
CA LEU A 94 5.29 30.53 -10.13
C LEU A 94 5.07 29.01 -10.11
N GLN A 95 5.32 28.39 -11.26
CA GLN A 95 5.25 26.94 -11.48
C GLN A 95 6.65 26.44 -11.84
N PHE A 96 7.05 25.29 -11.28
CA PHE A 96 8.42 24.80 -11.44
C PHE A 96 8.78 24.50 -12.89
N GLU A 97 7.84 24.03 -13.71
CA GLU A 97 8.01 23.71 -15.12
C GLU A 97 8.37 24.93 -15.99
N ARG A 98 8.15 26.14 -15.45
CA ARG A 98 8.51 27.40 -16.08
C ARG A 98 9.88 27.92 -15.66
N LEU A 99 10.50 27.31 -14.67
CA LEU A 99 11.91 27.52 -14.38
C LEU A 99 12.74 26.69 -15.36
N ARG A 100 13.50 27.35 -16.23
CA ARG A 100 14.29 26.70 -17.29
C ARG A 100 15.76 27.10 -17.16
N TRP A 101 16.65 26.20 -17.54
CA TRP A 101 18.09 26.39 -17.55
C TRP A 101 18.69 25.55 -18.68
N ASP A 102 19.90 25.88 -19.10
CA ASP A 102 20.60 25.13 -20.13
C ASP A 102 21.08 23.78 -19.58
N LYS A 103 21.16 22.77 -20.45
CA LYS A 103 21.49 21.40 -20.02
C LYS A 103 22.82 21.36 -19.26
N GLY A 104 22.77 20.93 -18.00
CA GLY A 104 23.93 20.83 -17.11
C GLY A 104 24.44 22.18 -16.55
N GLN A 105 23.75 23.29 -16.83
CA GLN A 105 24.15 24.64 -16.39
C GLN A 105 23.04 25.28 -15.53
N PRO A 106 22.86 24.84 -14.28
CA PRO A 106 21.82 25.37 -13.41
C PRO A 106 21.97 26.88 -13.10
N ASP A 107 23.17 27.45 -13.27
CA ASP A 107 23.40 28.89 -13.10
C ASP A 107 22.72 29.76 -14.16
N THR A 108 22.30 29.19 -15.30
CA THR A 108 21.53 29.91 -16.33
C THR A 108 20.02 29.92 -16.06
N ALA A 109 19.59 29.47 -14.88
CA ALA A 109 18.19 29.38 -14.49
C ALA A 109 17.46 30.73 -14.60
N ALA A 110 16.40 30.74 -15.42
CA ALA A 110 15.49 31.86 -15.60
C ALA A 110 14.04 31.38 -15.60
N TYR A 111 13.14 32.19 -15.06
CA TYR A 111 11.71 31.86 -15.03
C TYR A 111 11.01 32.38 -16.30
N HIS A 112 10.28 31.54 -17.02
CA HIS A 112 9.59 31.90 -18.24
C HIS A 112 8.13 32.27 -18.00
N CYS A 113 7.76 33.50 -18.37
CA CYS A 113 6.41 34.02 -18.18
C CYS A 113 5.33 33.23 -18.93
N LYS A 114 4.19 32.94 -18.29
CA LYS A 114 3.05 32.25 -18.94
C LYS A 114 2.34 32.99 -20.06
N GLY A 115 2.49 34.31 -20.13
CA GLY A 115 1.81 35.14 -21.13
C GLY A 115 2.70 35.46 -22.33
N CYS A 116 3.91 35.96 -22.07
CA CYS A 116 4.83 36.40 -23.12
C CYS A 116 6.01 35.47 -23.38
N GLU A 117 6.16 34.39 -22.60
CA GLU A 117 7.24 33.38 -22.69
C GLU A 117 8.68 33.92 -22.56
N LYS A 118 8.85 35.23 -22.33
CA LYS A 118 10.15 35.87 -22.11
C LYS A 118 10.80 35.36 -20.81
N PRO A 119 12.12 35.16 -20.80
CA PRO A 119 12.85 34.81 -19.58
C PRO A 119 12.85 35.99 -18.61
N ILE A 120 12.60 35.69 -17.35
CA ILE A 120 12.67 36.60 -16.23
C ILE A 120 13.91 36.21 -15.43
N ALA A 121 14.84 37.14 -15.32
CA ALA A 121 16.03 36.97 -14.50
C ALA A 121 15.69 37.17 -13.01
N GLU A 122 16.44 36.49 -12.14
CA GLU A 122 16.26 36.46 -10.69
C GLU A 122 16.13 37.85 -10.06
N HIS A 123 16.89 38.85 -10.53
CA HIS A 123 16.86 40.21 -9.98
C HIS A 123 15.49 40.91 -10.03
N HIS A 124 14.59 40.49 -10.92
CA HIS A 124 13.22 41.01 -10.96
C HIS A 124 12.35 40.53 -9.79
N LYS A 125 12.78 39.50 -9.05
CA LYS A 125 11.98 38.83 -8.03
C LYS A 125 11.50 39.79 -6.94
N THR A 126 12.32 40.75 -6.50
CA THR A 126 11.89 41.76 -5.50
C THR A 126 10.65 42.52 -5.95
N GLN A 127 10.69 43.12 -7.15
CA GLN A 127 9.55 43.86 -7.71
C GLN A 127 8.33 42.94 -7.94
N MET A 128 8.57 41.71 -8.39
CA MET A 128 7.51 40.72 -8.60
C MET A 128 6.81 40.35 -7.28
N LEU A 129 7.58 40.13 -6.21
CA LEU A 129 7.04 39.79 -4.89
C LEU A 129 6.30 40.98 -4.28
N GLU A 130 6.83 42.20 -4.37
CA GLU A 130 6.16 43.40 -3.86
C GLU A 130 4.83 43.68 -4.58
N GLY A 131 4.76 43.41 -5.89
CA GLY A 131 3.55 43.54 -6.68
C GLY A 131 2.60 42.33 -6.61
N GLY A 132 2.92 41.33 -5.77
CA GLY A 132 2.18 40.08 -5.72
C GLY A 132 0.96 40.10 -4.79
N GLU A 133 -0.01 39.24 -5.07
CA GLU A 133 -1.22 39.09 -4.26
C GLU A 133 -1.69 37.64 -4.14
N TRP A 134 -2.27 37.30 -2.99
CA TRP A 134 -2.89 35.99 -2.77
C TRP A 134 -4.25 35.94 -3.44
N ARG A 135 -4.45 34.96 -4.32
CA ARG A 135 -5.75 34.71 -4.95
C ARG A 135 -6.19 33.27 -4.67
N ALA A 136 -7.48 33.11 -4.34
CA ALA A 136 -8.10 31.80 -4.25
C ALA A 136 -8.12 31.13 -5.63
N THR A 137 -7.79 29.84 -5.67
CA THR A 137 -7.85 29.03 -6.90
C THR A 137 -8.89 27.92 -6.83
N ALA A 138 -9.53 27.75 -5.67
CA ALA A 138 -10.63 26.82 -5.45
C ALA A 138 -11.72 27.47 -4.59
N THR A 139 -12.89 26.83 -4.56
CA THR A 139 -13.96 27.17 -3.63
C THR A 139 -13.84 26.27 -2.41
N SER A 140 -13.71 26.88 -1.22
CA SER A 140 -13.59 26.13 0.04
C SER A 140 -14.85 25.33 0.35
N VAL A 141 -14.67 24.14 0.93
CA VAL A 141 -15.78 23.32 1.47
C VAL A 141 -16.30 23.92 2.78
N ASP A 142 -15.40 24.47 3.61
CA ASP A 142 -15.75 25.28 4.78
C ASP A 142 -15.39 26.75 4.52
N PRO A 143 -16.36 27.69 4.49
CA PRO A 143 -16.09 29.11 4.26
C PRO A 143 -15.17 29.77 5.31
N HIS A 144 -14.89 29.12 6.44
CA HIS A 144 -13.95 29.60 7.45
C HIS A 144 -12.52 29.06 7.27
N SER A 145 -12.32 28.08 6.38
CA SER A 145 -11.02 27.50 6.06
C SER A 145 -10.37 28.25 4.90
N ILE A 146 -9.18 28.78 5.14
CA ILE A 146 -8.37 29.50 4.15
C ILE A 146 -7.02 28.81 4.05
N GLY A 147 -6.67 28.34 2.87
CA GLY A 147 -5.42 27.62 2.65
C GLY A 147 -4.44 28.44 1.83
N PHE A 148 -3.16 28.25 2.11
CA PHE A 148 -2.07 28.92 1.41
C PHE A 148 -1.03 27.88 1.04
N HIS A 149 -0.43 28.01 -0.13
CA HIS A 149 0.79 27.27 -0.42
C HIS A 149 1.79 28.14 -1.18
N LEU A 150 3.05 27.95 -0.81
CA LEU A 150 4.18 28.69 -1.31
C LEU A 150 5.35 27.72 -1.52
N SER A 151 5.99 27.81 -2.68
CA SER A 151 7.19 27.03 -2.98
C SER A 151 8.46 27.86 -2.79
N ALA A 152 9.62 27.20 -2.81
CA ALA A 152 10.92 27.86 -2.75
C ALA A 152 11.16 28.84 -3.92
N LEU A 153 10.40 28.75 -5.02
CA LEU A 153 10.49 29.70 -6.14
C LEU A 153 10.27 31.16 -5.73
N TYR A 154 9.55 31.39 -4.64
CA TYR A 154 9.25 32.71 -4.07
C TYR A 154 10.29 33.18 -3.05
N SER A 155 11.34 32.41 -2.78
CA SER A 155 12.41 32.80 -1.86
C SER A 155 12.98 34.16 -2.25
N PRO A 156 13.01 35.16 -1.35
CA PRO A 156 13.53 36.50 -1.63
C PRO A 156 14.99 36.49 -2.12
N LEU A 157 15.39 37.58 -2.78
CA LEU A 157 16.79 37.77 -3.16
C LEU A 157 17.71 37.69 -1.93
N GLY A 158 18.82 36.98 -2.08
CA GLY A 158 19.78 36.71 -1.00
C GLY A 158 19.47 35.45 -0.17
N TRP A 159 18.33 34.80 -0.40
CA TRP A 159 18.02 33.48 0.16
C TRP A 159 18.28 32.40 -0.92
N LYS A 160 17.35 31.45 -1.09
CA LYS A 160 17.49 30.37 -2.08
C LYS A 160 17.20 30.88 -3.50
N SER A 161 18.23 31.03 -4.31
CA SER A 161 18.10 31.50 -5.69
C SER A 161 17.48 30.44 -6.61
N TRP A 162 16.92 30.84 -7.77
CA TRP A 162 16.48 29.89 -8.78
C TRP A 162 17.60 28.97 -9.29
N ALA A 163 18.84 29.47 -9.38
CA ALA A 163 20.00 28.65 -9.71
C ALA A 163 20.27 27.57 -8.64
N GLN A 164 20.10 27.89 -7.35
CA GLN A 164 20.22 26.91 -6.28
C GLN A 164 19.11 25.87 -6.35
N ILE A 165 17.86 26.28 -6.63
CA ILE A 165 16.74 25.34 -6.82
C ILE A 165 17.01 24.40 -8.00
N ALA A 166 17.51 24.93 -9.12
CA ALA A 166 17.89 24.11 -10.28
C ALA A 166 19.01 23.12 -9.94
N ARG A 167 20.04 23.55 -9.19
CA ARG A 167 21.11 22.66 -8.68
C ARG A 167 20.56 21.53 -7.82
N ASP A 168 19.76 21.87 -6.80
CA ASP A 168 19.21 20.90 -5.86
C ASP A 168 18.29 19.91 -6.58
N TRP A 169 17.50 20.39 -7.55
CA TRP A 169 16.66 19.53 -8.39
C TRP A 169 17.48 18.57 -9.26
N LEU A 170 18.52 19.06 -9.93
CA LEU A 170 19.41 18.21 -10.74
C LEU A 170 20.13 17.17 -9.89
N ALA A 171 20.61 17.54 -8.70
CA ALA A 171 21.25 16.61 -7.77
C ALA A 171 20.28 15.51 -7.30
N ALA A 172 18.99 15.84 -7.15
CA ALA A 172 17.96 14.91 -6.74
C ALA A 172 17.53 13.91 -7.83
N GLN A 173 17.77 14.18 -9.12
CA GLN A 173 17.31 13.30 -10.20
C GLN A 173 17.95 11.89 -10.20
N GLY A 174 19.08 11.71 -9.49
CA GLY A 174 19.75 10.41 -9.38
C GLY A 174 19.14 9.47 -8.34
N SER A 175 18.16 9.91 -7.54
CA SER A 175 17.52 9.09 -6.52
C SER A 175 16.05 9.47 -6.35
N GLU A 176 15.15 8.50 -6.43
CA GLU A 176 13.71 8.73 -6.23
C GLU A 176 13.41 9.28 -4.84
N GLU A 177 14.16 8.84 -3.81
CA GLU A 177 14.03 9.37 -2.45
C GLU A 177 14.46 10.84 -2.38
N MET A 178 15.57 11.20 -3.03
CA MET A 178 16.02 12.59 -3.09
C MET A 178 15.06 13.45 -3.91
N LEU A 179 14.50 12.91 -5.00
CA LEU A 179 13.51 13.61 -5.83
C LEU A 179 12.20 13.83 -5.08
N ARG A 180 11.77 12.85 -4.27
CA ARG A 180 10.66 12.99 -3.32
C ARG A 180 10.93 14.10 -2.33
N ALA A 181 12.07 14.05 -1.64
CA ALA A 181 12.47 15.08 -0.68
C ALA A 181 12.54 16.47 -1.33
N ALA A 182 13.09 16.56 -2.55
CA ALA A 182 13.18 17.80 -3.31
C ALA A 182 11.79 18.33 -3.72
N ARG A 183 10.88 17.48 -4.21
CA ARG A 183 9.50 17.90 -4.54
C ARG A 183 8.76 18.39 -3.29
N ASN A 184 8.82 17.65 -2.19
CA ASN A 184 8.16 18.03 -0.95
C ASN A 184 8.71 19.36 -0.40
N THR A 185 10.03 19.47 -0.24
CA THR A 185 10.66 20.62 0.44
C THR A 185 10.86 21.84 -0.45
N LEU A 186 11.16 21.67 -1.75
CA LEU A 186 11.36 22.80 -2.67
C LEU A 186 10.04 23.29 -3.23
N LEU A 187 9.14 22.39 -3.60
CA LEU A 187 7.92 22.77 -4.31
C LEU A 187 6.73 22.95 -3.36
N GLY A 188 6.80 22.39 -2.15
CA GLY A 188 5.64 22.35 -1.27
C GLY A 188 4.54 21.46 -1.84
N GLU A 189 4.90 20.48 -2.67
CA GLU A 189 3.97 19.61 -3.37
C GLU A 189 4.03 18.20 -2.78
N THR A 190 2.88 17.52 -2.70
CA THR A 190 2.87 16.12 -2.32
C THR A 190 3.57 15.25 -3.35
N TRP A 191 4.24 14.22 -2.87
CA TRP A 191 4.75 13.16 -3.71
C TRP A 191 3.60 12.22 -4.03
N VAL A 192 3.23 12.15 -5.30
CA VAL A 192 2.50 10.98 -5.78
C VAL A 192 3.51 9.86 -5.80
N GLU A 193 3.34 8.85 -4.96
CA GLU A 193 4.01 7.59 -5.22
C GLU A 193 3.54 7.16 -6.60
N SER A 194 4.43 7.30 -7.60
CA SER A 194 4.16 6.85 -8.95
C SER A 194 3.93 5.35 -8.86
N GLY A 195 2.68 4.93 -8.74
CA GLY A 195 2.22 3.58 -8.93
C GLY A 195 2.22 3.22 -10.42
N ASP A 196 3.31 3.48 -11.12
CA ASP A 196 3.53 2.89 -12.44
C ASP A 196 3.54 1.39 -12.25
N ALA A 197 2.53 0.71 -12.78
CA ALA A 197 2.62 -0.73 -12.92
C ALA A 197 4.02 -1.05 -13.50
N PRO A 198 4.83 -1.89 -12.85
CA PRO A 198 6.19 -2.13 -13.29
C PRO A 198 6.23 -2.43 -14.79
N GLU A 199 7.20 -1.87 -15.51
CA GLU A 199 7.30 -2.14 -16.95
C GLU A 199 7.45 -3.66 -17.17
N TRP A 200 6.48 -4.27 -17.87
CA TRP A 200 6.46 -5.72 -18.08
C TRP A 200 7.73 -6.21 -18.78
N GLN A 201 8.41 -5.36 -19.57
CA GLN A 201 9.68 -5.67 -20.22
C GLN A 201 10.78 -5.96 -19.19
N ARG A 202 10.86 -5.17 -18.12
CA ARG A 202 11.83 -5.39 -17.03
C ARG A 202 11.52 -6.69 -16.29
N LEU A 203 10.24 -7.02 -16.11
CA LEU A 203 9.84 -8.31 -15.54
C LEU A 203 10.20 -9.47 -16.46
N ALA A 204 10.06 -9.30 -17.78
CA ALA A 204 10.42 -10.32 -18.77
C ALA A 204 11.91 -10.64 -18.79
N GLU A 205 12.76 -9.64 -18.60
CA GLU A 205 14.23 -9.77 -18.48
C GLU A 205 14.65 -10.44 -17.17
N ARG A 206 13.84 -10.32 -16.10
CA ARG A 206 14.08 -10.91 -14.77
C ARG A 206 13.47 -12.30 -14.60
N ARG A 207 12.95 -12.92 -15.67
CA ARG A 207 12.48 -14.30 -15.59
C ARG A 207 13.66 -15.24 -15.38
N GLU A 208 13.45 -16.28 -14.60
CA GLU A 208 14.51 -17.20 -14.22
C GLU A 208 14.10 -18.66 -14.46
N VAL A 209 15.08 -19.51 -14.74
CA VAL A 209 14.87 -20.96 -14.87
C VAL A 209 14.89 -21.54 -13.46
N PHE A 210 13.80 -22.16 -13.05
CA PHE A 210 13.75 -22.83 -11.74
C PHE A 210 14.39 -24.23 -11.83
N GLY A 211 15.31 -24.53 -10.90
CA GLY A 211 15.98 -25.84 -10.82
C GLY A 211 15.10 -26.98 -10.27
N ALA A 212 13.96 -26.64 -9.66
CA ALA A 212 12.97 -27.57 -9.12
C ALA A 212 11.55 -27.00 -9.30
N GLN A 213 10.50 -27.80 -9.10
CA GLN A 213 9.13 -27.28 -9.15
C GLN A 213 8.88 -26.25 -8.04
N ILE A 214 9.43 -26.47 -6.84
CA ILE A 214 9.45 -25.48 -5.76
C ILE A 214 10.90 -25.25 -5.37
N SER A 215 11.36 -24.01 -5.51
CA SER A 215 12.70 -23.55 -5.11
C SER A 215 12.94 -23.72 -3.62
N GLU A 216 14.21 -23.79 -3.19
CA GLU A 216 14.60 -24.04 -1.78
C GLU A 216 13.95 -23.06 -0.78
N GLY A 217 13.69 -21.81 -1.16
CA GLY A 217 13.03 -20.84 -0.27
C GLY A 217 11.52 -21.07 -0.09
N GLY A 218 10.89 -21.97 -0.85
CA GLY A 218 9.44 -22.16 -0.87
C GLY A 218 8.93 -23.07 0.24
N LEU A 219 8.36 -22.49 1.29
CA LEU A 219 7.97 -23.19 2.53
C LEU A 219 6.51 -23.66 2.56
N PHE A 220 5.60 -23.00 1.84
CA PHE A 220 4.21 -23.43 1.71
C PHE A 220 3.59 -22.93 0.39
N LEU A 221 2.54 -23.61 -0.07
CA LEU A 221 1.84 -23.27 -1.31
C LEU A 221 0.48 -22.64 -1.04
N THR A 222 0.13 -21.64 -1.84
CA THR A 222 -1.25 -21.15 -1.94
C THR A 222 -1.67 -20.99 -3.38
N ALA A 223 -2.96 -21.01 -3.65
CA ALA A 223 -3.49 -20.74 -4.99
C ALA A 223 -4.50 -19.59 -4.98
N GLY A 224 -4.47 -18.80 -6.04
CA GLY A 224 -5.50 -17.81 -6.37
C GLY A 224 -6.28 -18.29 -7.58
N VAL A 225 -7.61 -18.21 -7.51
CA VAL A 225 -8.50 -18.68 -8.56
C VAL A 225 -9.43 -17.55 -8.99
N ASP A 226 -9.42 -17.28 -10.29
CA ASP A 226 -10.35 -16.36 -10.94
C ASP A 226 -11.29 -17.13 -11.88
N VAL A 227 -12.58 -16.89 -11.73
CA VAL A 227 -13.65 -17.63 -12.40
C VAL A 227 -14.24 -16.75 -13.50
N GLN A 228 -14.11 -17.19 -14.74
CA GLN A 228 -14.57 -16.47 -15.92
C GLN A 228 -15.73 -17.20 -16.59
N LYS A 229 -16.35 -16.58 -17.59
CA LYS A 229 -17.51 -17.16 -18.30
C LYS A 229 -17.20 -18.50 -18.97
N ASP A 230 -16.00 -18.68 -19.51
CA ASP A 230 -15.62 -19.80 -20.36
C ASP A 230 -14.45 -20.65 -19.81
N ARG A 231 -13.88 -20.24 -18.67
CA ARG A 231 -12.71 -20.87 -18.06
C ARG A 231 -12.56 -20.54 -16.58
N ILE A 232 -11.71 -21.31 -15.91
CA ILE A 232 -11.19 -21.00 -14.56
C ILE A 232 -9.68 -20.87 -14.65
N GLU A 233 -9.13 -19.72 -14.27
CA GLU A 233 -7.68 -19.48 -14.23
C GLU A 233 -7.18 -19.67 -12.79
N VAL A 234 -6.03 -20.35 -12.65
CA VAL A 234 -5.43 -20.65 -11.35
C VAL A 234 -3.94 -20.39 -11.39
N ASP A 235 -3.46 -19.54 -10.48
CA ASP A 235 -2.03 -19.40 -10.21
C ASP A 235 -1.67 -20.05 -8.88
N VAL A 236 -0.66 -20.92 -8.90
CA VAL A 236 -0.08 -21.53 -7.70
C VAL A 236 1.20 -20.81 -7.34
N TRP A 237 1.28 -20.34 -6.10
CA TRP A 237 2.42 -19.59 -5.57
C TRP A 237 3.03 -20.31 -4.37
N ALA A 238 4.36 -20.45 -4.37
CA ALA A 238 5.12 -20.80 -3.19
C ALA A 238 5.53 -19.55 -2.42
N TRP A 239 5.61 -19.67 -1.09
CA TRP A 239 5.96 -18.57 -0.20
C TRP A 239 7.04 -19.00 0.78
N GLY A 240 8.04 -18.13 0.93
CA GLY A 240 9.14 -18.26 1.85
C GLY A 240 9.07 -17.26 3.00
N ARG A 241 10.16 -17.22 3.77
CA ARG A 241 10.35 -16.25 4.84
C ARG A 241 10.32 -14.83 4.27
N GLY A 242 9.76 -13.89 5.04
CA GLY A 242 9.65 -12.50 4.60
C GLY A 242 8.69 -12.29 3.42
N LEU A 243 7.84 -13.25 3.10
CA LEU A 243 6.90 -13.23 1.96
C LEU A 243 7.59 -13.21 0.58
N GLU A 244 8.83 -13.65 0.51
CA GLU A 244 9.45 -14.04 -0.77
C GLU A 244 8.58 -15.10 -1.46
N SER A 245 8.43 -15.04 -2.78
CA SER A 245 7.45 -15.87 -3.48
C SER A 245 7.81 -16.25 -4.91
N TRP A 246 7.40 -17.45 -5.32
CA TRP A 246 7.66 -18.04 -6.64
C TRP A 246 6.36 -18.45 -7.32
N LEU A 247 6.17 -18.08 -8.59
CA LEU A 247 5.04 -18.58 -9.39
C LEU A 247 5.33 -20.00 -9.88
N ILE A 248 4.64 -20.97 -9.32
CA ILE A 248 4.92 -22.41 -9.52
C ILE A 248 4.20 -22.96 -10.75
N ASP A 249 2.95 -22.57 -10.95
CA ASP A 249 2.13 -23.07 -12.06
C ASP A 249 1.04 -22.04 -12.41
N HIS A 250 0.71 -21.96 -13.69
CA HIS A 250 -0.41 -21.18 -14.23
C HIS A 250 -1.29 -22.12 -15.04
N ILE A 251 -2.52 -22.34 -14.58
CA ILE A 251 -3.40 -23.39 -15.08
C ILE A 251 -4.70 -22.76 -15.57
N VAL A 252 -5.04 -23.04 -16.83
CA VAL A 252 -6.32 -22.63 -17.42
C VAL A 252 -7.19 -23.87 -17.60
N ILE A 253 -8.26 -23.97 -16.80
CA ILE A 253 -9.25 -25.02 -16.91
C ILE A 253 -10.33 -24.55 -17.88
N ALA A 254 -10.42 -25.20 -19.04
CA ALA A 254 -11.50 -24.94 -20.00
C ALA A 254 -12.86 -25.34 -19.43
N GLY A 255 -13.87 -24.50 -19.64
CA GLY A 255 -15.22 -24.66 -19.12
C GLY A 255 -15.56 -23.57 -18.09
N GLY A 256 -16.76 -23.01 -18.20
CA GLY A 256 -17.27 -22.01 -17.26
C GLY A 256 -17.99 -22.63 -16.04
N PRO A 257 -18.57 -21.79 -15.16
CA PRO A 257 -19.25 -22.24 -13.94
C PRO A 257 -20.40 -23.22 -14.15
N ASP A 258 -20.99 -23.22 -15.35
CA ASP A 258 -22.08 -24.13 -15.74
C ASP A 258 -21.61 -25.53 -16.13
N ASP A 259 -20.29 -25.76 -16.29
CA ASP A 259 -19.71 -27.06 -16.64
C ASP A 259 -19.23 -27.82 -15.39
N PRO A 260 -19.89 -28.91 -14.96
CA PRO A 260 -19.44 -29.69 -13.81
C PRO A 260 -18.00 -30.22 -13.93
N GLN A 261 -17.52 -30.49 -15.15
CA GLN A 261 -16.17 -31.02 -15.35
C GLN A 261 -15.09 -30.00 -14.99
N CYS A 262 -15.36 -28.69 -15.09
CA CYS A 262 -14.40 -27.67 -14.70
C CYS A 262 -14.19 -27.68 -13.17
N TRP A 263 -15.27 -27.87 -12.41
CA TRP A 263 -15.24 -27.99 -10.95
C TRP A 263 -14.57 -29.29 -10.48
N ASP A 264 -14.75 -30.38 -11.20
CA ASP A 264 -14.06 -31.65 -10.92
C ASP A 264 -12.55 -31.52 -11.11
N LYS A 265 -12.11 -30.85 -12.19
CA LYS A 265 -10.69 -30.54 -12.44
C LYS A 265 -10.11 -29.61 -11.36
N LEU A 266 -10.85 -28.58 -10.96
CA LEU A 266 -10.43 -27.68 -9.88
C LEU A 266 -10.34 -28.43 -8.53
N THR A 267 -11.26 -29.36 -8.28
CA THR A 267 -11.22 -30.24 -7.10
C THR A 267 -9.99 -31.14 -7.10
N ALA A 268 -9.66 -31.74 -8.26
CA ALA A 268 -8.47 -32.57 -8.40
C ALA A 268 -7.18 -31.78 -8.12
N LEU A 269 -7.16 -30.48 -8.43
CA LEU A 269 -6.02 -29.60 -8.15
C LEU A 269 -5.71 -29.47 -6.66
N LEU A 270 -6.72 -29.52 -5.78
CA LEU A 270 -6.53 -29.41 -4.33
C LEU A 270 -5.64 -30.52 -3.76
N GLY A 271 -5.67 -31.70 -4.37
CA GLY A 271 -4.85 -32.86 -4.00
C GLY A 271 -3.61 -33.05 -4.86
N ARG A 272 -3.38 -32.18 -5.86
CA ARG A 272 -2.18 -32.23 -6.69
C ARG A 272 -0.95 -31.97 -5.82
N THR A 273 0.15 -32.62 -6.18
CA THR A 273 1.41 -32.54 -5.45
C THR A 273 2.50 -31.90 -6.30
N TRP A 274 3.39 -31.17 -5.65
CA TRP A 274 4.57 -30.54 -6.24
C TRP A 274 5.80 -30.93 -5.43
N THR A 275 6.92 -31.16 -6.13
CA THR A 275 8.17 -31.60 -5.52
C THR A 275 9.07 -30.40 -5.20
N HIS A 276 9.42 -30.26 -3.93
CA HIS A 276 10.37 -29.27 -3.44
C HIS A 276 11.81 -29.65 -3.80
N ALA A 277 12.70 -28.65 -3.87
CA ALA A 277 14.12 -28.83 -4.21
C ALA A 277 14.83 -29.87 -3.32
N ASN A 278 14.43 -29.99 -2.05
CA ASN A 278 14.95 -31.00 -1.11
C ASN A 278 14.33 -32.41 -1.28
N GLY A 279 13.41 -32.60 -2.23
CA GLY A 279 12.67 -33.85 -2.45
C GLY A 279 11.36 -34.02 -1.66
N ALA A 280 10.99 -33.07 -0.79
CA ALA A 280 9.71 -33.10 -0.09
C ALA A 280 8.54 -32.88 -1.06
N VAL A 281 7.38 -33.44 -0.72
CA VAL A 281 6.17 -33.32 -1.54
C VAL A 281 5.18 -32.40 -0.84
N MET A 282 4.74 -31.36 -1.56
CA MET A 282 3.86 -30.31 -1.04
C MET A 282 2.53 -30.29 -1.79
N VAL A 283 1.48 -29.85 -1.11
CA VAL A 283 0.14 -29.60 -1.66
C VAL A 283 -0.25 -28.15 -1.40
N ILE A 284 -1.29 -27.66 -2.09
CA ILE A 284 -1.84 -26.32 -1.83
C ILE A 284 -2.34 -26.26 -0.38
N ALA A 285 -1.74 -25.43 0.47
CA ALA A 285 -2.18 -25.28 1.87
C ALA A 285 -3.48 -24.47 1.96
N LYS A 286 -3.63 -23.46 1.09
CA LYS A 286 -4.80 -22.60 1.03
C LYS A 286 -5.09 -22.12 -0.38
N LEU A 287 -6.36 -22.19 -0.79
CA LEU A 287 -6.84 -21.68 -2.08
C LEU A 287 -7.88 -20.60 -1.83
N ALA A 288 -7.67 -19.42 -2.42
CA ALA A 288 -8.67 -18.35 -2.48
C ALA A 288 -9.34 -18.33 -3.86
N ILE A 289 -10.67 -18.28 -3.89
CA ILE A 289 -11.46 -18.26 -5.12
C ILE A 289 -12.39 -17.06 -5.12
N ASP A 290 -12.36 -16.27 -6.20
CA ASP A 290 -13.22 -15.10 -6.31
C ASP A 290 -14.70 -15.48 -6.43
N THR A 291 -15.54 -14.57 -5.93
CA THR A 291 -17.00 -14.69 -5.95
C THR A 291 -17.65 -13.56 -6.73
N GLY A 292 -16.88 -12.77 -7.48
CA GLY A 292 -17.35 -11.70 -8.35
C GLY A 292 -18.21 -12.21 -9.50
N TYR A 293 -17.94 -13.40 -10.00
CA TYR A 293 -18.71 -14.07 -11.06
C TYR A 293 -19.30 -15.40 -10.58
N GLU A 294 -20.57 -15.68 -10.93
CA GLU A 294 -21.31 -16.90 -10.57
C GLU A 294 -21.14 -17.36 -9.10
N SER A 295 -21.30 -16.40 -8.17
CA SER A 295 -21.08 -16.62 -6.74
C SER A 295 -21.81 -17.85 -6.16
N ALA A 296 -23.00 -18.17 -6.66
CA ALA A 296 -23.77 -19.34 -6.21
C ALA A 296 -23.05 -20.67 -6.51
N ALA A 297 -22.46 -20.81 -7.70
CA ALA A 297 -21.69 -21.99 -8.10
C ALA A 297 -20.41 -22.11 -7.26
N VAL A 298 -19.68 -21.00 -7.10
CA VAL A 298 -18.48 -20.93 -6.24
C VAL A 298 -18.80 -21.35 -4.80
N TYR A 299 -19.89 -20.84 -4.22
CA TYR A 299 -20.32 -21.22 -2.88
C TYR A 299 -20.76 -22.68 -2.78
N ALA A 300 -21.43 -23.22 -3.82
CA ALA A 300 -21.80 -24.63 -3.85
C ALA A 300 -20.56 -25.53 -3.85
N TRP A 301 -19.60 -25.26 -4.71
CA TRP A 301 -18.34 -26.00 -4.79
C TRP A 301 -17.50 -25.88 -3.51
N ALA A 302 -17.29 -24.66 -3.01
CA ALA A 302 -16.47 -24.43 -1.81
C ALA A 302 -17.02 -25.13 -0.56
N ARG A 303 -18.35 -25.28 -0.45
CA ARG A 303 -18.98 -26.05 0.63
C ARG A 303 -18.66 -27.54 0.55
N ALA A 304 -18.60 -28.10 -0.65
CA ALA A 304 -18.28 -29.51 -0.86
C ALA A 304 -16.83 -29.83 -0.50
N GLN A 305 -15.89 -28.92 -0.81
CA GLN A 305 -14.46 -29.11 -0.55
C GLN A 305 -14.05 -28.80 0.90
N GLY A 306 -14.80 -27.94 1.58
CA GLY A 306 -14.58 -27.62 2.98
C GLY A 306 -13.66 -26.42 3.21
N PHE A 307 -13.87 -25.77 4.36
CA PHE A 307 -13.28 -24.47 4.70
C PHE A 307 -11.79 -24.53 5.12
N GLY A 308 -11.24 -25.73 5.29
CA GLY A 308 -9.85 -25.94 5.70
C GLY A 308 -8.89 -25.42 4.64
N GLN A 309 -9.08 -25.86 3.40
CA GLN A 309 -8.22 -25.54 2.26
C GLN A 309 -8.80 -24.44 1.38
N VAL A 310 -10.13 -24.42 1.16
CA VAL A 310 -10.78 -23.47 0.24
C VAL A 310 -11.34 -22.26 0.98
N SER A 311 -11.21 -21.07 0.37
CA SER A 311 -11.70 -19.80 0.90
C SER A 311 -12.32 -18.94 -0.20
N PRO A 312 -13.66 -18.89 -0.31
CA PRO A 312 -14.33 -17.91 -1.13
C PRO A 312 -13.95 -16.49 -0.66
N VAL A 313 -13.51 -15.65 -1.60
CA VAL A 313 -13.14 -14.26 -1.36
C VAL A 313 -14.03 -13.33 -2.16
N LYS A 314 -14.26 -12.14 -1.60
CA LYS A 314 -14.88 -11.02 -2.31
C LYS A 314 -13.94 -9.82 -2.21
N GLY A 315 -13.52 -9.33 -3.37
CA GLY A 315 -12.78 -8.09 -3.47
C GLY A 315 -13.62 -6.90 -3.03
N LEU A 316 -12.99 -5.98 -2.28
CA LEU A 316 -13.60 -4.74 -1.84
C LEU A 316 -12.73 -3.57 -2.26
N GLU A 317 -13.38 -2.60 -2.91
CA GLU A 317 -12.75 -1.40 -3.42
C GLU A 317 -12.42 -0.39 -2.31
N GLY A 318 -11.47 0.49 -2.62
CA GLY A 318 -11.05 1.60 -1.76
C GLY A 318 -9.95 1.26 -0.74
N PHE A 319 -9.30 2.32 -0.26
CA PHE A 319 -8.15 2.23 0.66
C PHE A 319 -8.52 2.37 2.15
N ASN A 320 -9.77 2.72 2.46
CA ASN A 320 -10.21 3.09 3.82
C ASN A 320 -10.53 1.87 4.71
N ARG A 321 -9.65 0.85 4.73
CA ARG A 321 -9.87 -0.42 5.45
C ARG A 321 -8.85 -0.58 6.57
N ALA A 322 -9.33 -0.83 7.79
CA ALA A 322 -8.46 -1.08 8.96
C ALA A 322 -7.69 -2.41 8.89
N THR A 323 -8.17 -3.39 8.11
CA THR A 323 -7.53 -4.71 7.97
C THR A 323 -7.54 -5.19 6.51
N PRO A 324 -6.44 -5.74 5.97
CA PRO A 324 -6.37 -6.25 4.60
C PRO A 324 -7.34 -7.39 4.28
N VAL A 325 -7.66 -8.22 5.27
CA VAL A 325 -8.68 -9.28 5.17
C VAL A 325 -9.59 -9.23 6.38
N SER A 326 -10.90 -9.31 6.14
CA SER A 326 -11.95 -9.34 7.16
C SER A 326 -12.88 -10.54 6.94
N GLY A 327 -13.41 -11.12 8.03
CA GLY A 327 -14.26 -12.31 7.98
C GLY A 327 -13.71 -13.48 8.80
N PRO A 328 -14.23 -14.70 8.62
CA PRO A 328 -15.24 -15.08 7.61
C PRO A 328 -16.66 -14.71 8.01
N THR A 329 -17.46 -14.24 7.06
CA THR A 329 -18.92 -14.08 7.21
C THR A 329 -19.66 -15.29 6.63
N PHE A 330 -20.76 -15.71 7.26
CA PHE A 330 -21.62 -16.77 6.73
C PHE A 330 -22.62 -16.17 5.74
N VAL A 331 -22.59 -16.63 4.50
CA VAL A 331 -23.42 -16.06 3.41
C VAL A 331 -24.82 -16.69 3.34
N ASP A 332 -24.97 -17.94 3.76
CA ASP A 332 -26.23 -18.69 3.60
C ASP A 332 -27.26 -18.35 4.70
N ALA A 333 -28.44 -17.86 4.28
CA ALA A 333 -29.63 -17.72 5.11
C ALA A 333 -30.68 -18.80 4.75
N THR A 334 -31.28 -19.44 5.76
CA THR A 334 -32.47 -20.29 5.55
C THR A 334 -33.69 -19.44 5.16
N ILE A 335 -34.74 -20.07 4.61
CA ILE A 335 -36.03 -19.42 4.27
C ILE A 335 -36.66 -18.67 5.46
N GLY A 336 -36.24 -18.96 6.70
CA GLY A 336 -36.60 -18.23 7.92
C GLY A 336 -35.53 -17.27 8.49
N GLY A 337 -34.59 -16.80 7.67
CA GLY A 337 -33.58 -15.79 8.05
C GLY A 337 -32.47 -16.26 9.01
N LYS A 338 -32.47 -17.52 9.46
CA LYS A 338 -31.41 -18.08 10.30
C LYS A 338 -30.21 -18.49 9.46
N ARG A 339 -29.03 -17.96 9.77
CA ARG A 339 -27.75 -18.27 9.10
C ARG A 339 -27.38 -19.74 9.30
N LEU A 340 -27.04 -20.46 8.23
CA LEU A 340 -26.62 -21.86 8.30
C LEU A 340 -25.25 -21.99 8.97
N ARG A 341 -25.18 -22.77 10.06
CA ARG A 341 -23.96 -23.03 10.84
C ARG A 341 -22.83 -23.72 10.04
N ARG A 342 -23.16 -24.28 8.86
CA ARG A 342 -22.24 -24.92 7.89
C ARG A 342 -22.21 -24.19 6.53
N GLY A 343 -22.69 -22.96 6.46
CA GLY A 343 -22.73 -22.20 5.20
C GLY A 343 -21.35 -21.82 4.68
N ALA A 344 -21.28 -21.44 3.40
CA ALA A 344 -20.05 -20.93 2.80
C ALA A 344 -19.50 -19.75 3.61
N ARG A 345 -18.17 -19.76 3.84
CA ARG A 345 -17.45 -18.75 4.61
C ARG A 345 -16.80 -17.77 3.66
N LEU A 346 -17.36 -16.58 3.56
CA LEU A 346 -16.86 -15.53 2.69
C LEU A 346 -15.85 -14.65 3.42
N TRP A 347 -14.71 -14.44 2.79
CA TRP A 347 -13.69 -13.50 3.23
C TRP A 347 -13.78 -12.24 2.38
N SER A 348 -13.64 -11.11 3.04
CA SER A 348 -13.66 -9.78 2.45
C SER A 348 -12.23 -9.28 2.37
N ILE A 349 -11.71 -9.09 1.16
CA ILE A 349 -10.30 -8.74 0.93
C ILE A 349 -10.18 -7.31 0.39
N ALA A 350 -9.21 -6.55 0.91
CA ALA A 350 -8.85 -5.23 0.41
C ALA A 350 -7.90 -5.41 -0.78
N THR A 351 -8.45 -5.53 -1.98
CA THR A 351 -7.67 -5.80 -3.21
C THR A 351 -6.65 -4.69 -3.46
N ALA A 352 -7.02 -3.43 -3.20
CA ALA A 352 -6.13 -2.29 -3.35
C ALA A 352 -4.83 -2.41 -2.52
N THR A 353 -4.92 -2.93 -1.28
CA THR A 353 -3.75 -3.14 -0.42
C THR A 353 -2.82 -4.20 -1.00
N PHE A 354 -3.36 -5.34 -1.44
CA PHE A 354 -2.55 -6.42 -2.02
C PHE A 354 -1.98 -6.07 -3.40
N LYS A 355 -2.69 -5.27 -4.21
CA LYS A 355 -2.18 -4.73 -5.48
C LYS A 355 -1.00 -3.79 -5.25
N THR A 356 -1.14 -2.87 -4.29
CA THR A 356 -0.05 -1.96 -3.89
C THR A 356 1.17 -2.72 -3.37
N GLU A 357 0.95 -3.70 -2.49
CA GLU A 357 2.03 -4.55 -1.96
C GLU A 357 2.72 -5.36 -3.08
N THR A 358 1.94 -5.97 -3.98
CA THR A 358 2.48 -6.73 -5.11
C THR A 358 3.33 -5.86 -6.01
N TYR A 359 2.88 -4.65 -6.34
CA TYR A 359 3.65 -3.74 -7.21
C TYR A 359 4.91 -3.23 -6.52
N ARG A 360 4.86 -2.97 -5.20
CA ARG A 360 6.06 -2.67 -4.41
C ARG A 360 7.08 -3.80 -4.50
N PHE A 361 6.64 -5.04 -4.35
CA PHE A 361 7.50 -6.22 -4.41
C PHE A 361 8.08 -6.50 -5.79
N LEU A 362 7.30 -6.30 -6.86
CA LEU A 362 7.78 -6.45 -8.24
C LEU A 362 8.87 -5.42 -8.61
N ARG A 363 8.99 -4.33 -7.86
CA ARG A 363 10.02 -3.29 -8.08
C ARG A 363 11.32 -3.55 -7.36
N LEU A 364 11.35 -4.48 -6.39
CA LEU A 364 12.58 -4.80 -5.68
C LEU A 364 13.68 -5.16 -6.68
N GLU A 365 14.86 -4.57 -6.46
CA GLU A 365 16.05 -4.95 -7.21
C GLU A 365 16.53 -6.30 -6.69
N ARG A 366 16.91 -7.19 -7.63
CA ARG A 366 17.49 -8.48 -7.28
C ARG A 366 19.00 -8.31 -7.17
N PRO A 367 19.65 -8.96 -6.19
CA PRO A 367 21.10 -9.06 -6.17
C PRO A 367 21.59 -9.68 -7.49
N SER A 368 22.75 -9.23 -7.98
CA SER A 368 23.36 -9.85 -9.15
C SER A 368 23.81 -11.29 -8.84
N ASP A 369 24.07 -12.10 -9.87
CA ASP A 369 24.62 -13.45 -9.65
C ASP A 369 25.96 -13.42 -8.90
N GLU A 370 26.76 -12.36 -9.12
CA GLU A 370 28.00 -12.12 -8.37
C GLU A 370 27.71 -11.83 -6.89
N ASP A 371 26.72 -11.00 -6.59
CA ASP A 371 26.31 -10.71 -5.20
C ASP A 371 25.77 -11.96 -4.51
N ARG A 372 24.96 -12.77 -5.21
CA ARG A 372 24.44 -14.05 -4.70
C ARG A 372 25.57 -15.02 -4.42
N ALA A 373 26.59 -15.10 -5.28
CA ALA A 373 27.77 -15.92 -5.05
C ALA A 373 28.59 -15.46 -3.82
N LEU A 374 28.53 -14.17 -3.48
CA LEU A 374 29.10 -13.60 -2.26
C LEU A 374 28.19 -13.74 -1.03
N GLY A 375 27.03 -14.38 -1.17
CA GLY A 375 26.08 -14.66 -0.09
C GLY A 375 25.04 -13.56 0.15
N ALA A 376 24.85 -12.62 -0.78
CA ALA A 376 23.75 -11.67 -0.71
C ALA A 376 22.41 -12.42 -0.85
N LEU A 377 21.49 -12.13 0.07
CA LEU A 377 20.15 -12.70 0.09
C LEU A 377 19.17 -11.78 -0.65
N ASP A 378 18.14 -12.39 -1.24
CA ASP A 378 17.02 -11.64 -1.78
C ASP A 378 16.29 -10.86 -0.66
N ALA A 379 15.83 -9.66 -1.00
CA ALA A 379 15.13 -8.81 -0.05
C ALA A 379 13.77 -9.44 0.35
N PRO A 380 13.27 -9.24 1.58
CA PRO A 380 11.94 -9.68 1.96
C PRO A 380 10.86 -9.19 0.96
N GLY A 381 10.01 -10.12 0.52
CA GLY A 381 8.96 -9.86 -0.45
C GLY A 381 9.38 -10.01 -1.91
N THR A 382 10.61 -10.43 -2.21
CA THR A 382 11.07 -10.65 -3.59
C THR A 382 10.13 -11.61 -4.34
N VAL A 383 9.81 -11.28 -5.59
CA VAL A 383 8.93 -12.07 -6.47
C VAL A 383 9.75 -12.70 -7.57
N HIS A 384 9.70 -14.02 -7.65
CA HIS A 384 10.39 -14.85 -8.63
C HIS A 384 9.40 -15.31 -9.70
N LEU A 385 9.75 -15.02 -10.95
CA LEU A 385 8.92 -15.28 -12.12
C LEU A 385 9.66 -16.26 -13.02
N PRO A 386 9.03 -17.37 -13.43
CA PRO A 386 9.69 -18.39 -14.23
C PRO A 386 9.90 -17.94 -15.68
N ASP A 387 10.78 -18.63 -16.40
CA ASP A 387 11.04 -18.38 -17.84
C ASP A 387 9.89 -18.81 -18.76
N TRP A 388 9.09 -19.79 -18.34
CA TRP A 388 7.98 -20.34 -19.14
C TRP A 388 6.74 -19.45 -19.22
N ILE A 389 6.58 -18.44 -18.34
CA ILE A 389 5.46 -17.51 -18.47
C ILE A 389 5.62 -16.63 -19.71
N ASP A 390 4.53 -16.47 -20.46
CA ASP A 390 4.54 -15.67 -21.65
C ASP A 390 4.42 -14.16 -21.36
N THR A 391 4.58 -13.37 -22.42
CA THR A 391 4.48 -11.92 -22.36
C THR A 391 3.07 -11.44 -22.04
N GLU A 392 2.03 -12.19 -22.42
CA GLU A 392 0.65 -11.77 -22.16
C GLU A 392 0.31 -11.90 -20.68
N TRP A 393 0.74 -12.98 -20.02
CA TRP A 393 0.61 -13.16 -18.58
C TRP A 393 1.32 -12.03 -17.83
N LEU A 394 2.55 -11.68 -18.22
CA LEU A 394 3.28 -10.55 -17.61
C LEU A 394 2.53 -9.22 -17.76
N LYS A 395 1.96 -8.96 -18.94
CA LYS A 395 1.16 -7.75 -19.19
C LYS A 395 -0.13 -7.73 -18.36
N GLN A 396 -0.71 -8.90 -18.08
CA GLN A 396 -1.87 -9.03 -17.20
C GLN A 396 -1.51 -8.78 -15.73
N LEU A 397 -0.35 -9.26 -15.28
CA LEU A 397 0.15 -9.03 -13.91
C LEU A 397 0.30 -7.54 -13.59
N VAL A 398 0.61 -6.71 -14.60
CA VAL A 398 0.76 -5.25 -14.48
C VAL A 398 -0.36 -4.48 -15.22
N ALA A 399 -1.53 -5.10 -15.40
CA ALA A 399 -2.61 -4.55 -16.22
C ALA A 399 -3.38 -3.37 -15.60
N GLU A 400 -3.18 -3.09 -14.32
CA GLU A 400 -3.87 -2.00 -13.62
C GLU A 400 -2.89 -0.92 -13.15
N GLN A 401 -3.36 0.32 -13.06
CA GLN A 401 -2.60 1.44 -12.52
C GLN A 401 -3.41 2.16 -11.45
N LEU A 402 -2.71 2.64 -10.43
CA LEU A 402 -3.33 3.47 -9.42
C LEU A 402 -3.42 4.91 -9.92
N VAL A 403 -4.63 5.36 -10.23
CA VAL A 403 -4.87 6.71 -10.74
C VAL A 403 -5.69 7.53 -9.75
N THR A 404 -5.50 8.84 -9.77
CA THR A 404 -6.30 9.74 -8.93
C THR A 404 -7.56 10.14 -9.70
N VAL A 405 -8.71 9.64 -9.24
CA VAL A 405 -10.01 9.95 -9.85
C VAL A 405 -10.73 11.00 -9.02
N ARG A 406 -11.27 12.01 -9.72
CA ARG A 406 -12.13 13.02 -9.10
C ARG A 406 -13.58 12.57 -9.19
N ASN A 407 -14.25 12.46 -8.06
CA ASN A 407 -15.69 12.19 -8.06
C ASN A 407 -16.48 13.43 -8.51
N LYS A 408 -17.77 13.26 -8.79
CA LYS A 408 -18.67 14.35 -9.23
C LYS A 408 -18.78 15.52 -8.23
N ARG A 409 -18.30 15.35 -7.00
CA ARG A 409 -18.29 16.36 -5.93
C ARG A 409 -16.91 17.01 -5.76
N GLY A 410 -15.96 16.73 -6.64
CA GLY A 410 -14.62 17.32 -6.65
C GLY A 410 -13.58 16.63 -5.76
N TYR A 411 -13.96 15.61 -4.98
CA TYR A 411 -13.01 14.88 -4.13
C TYR A 411 -12.14 13.96 -4.98
N ALA A 412 -10.82 14.13 -4.86
CA ALA A 412 -9.84 13.22 -5.42
C ALA A 412 -9.73 11.98 -4.52
N HIS A 413 -9.74 10.80 -5.11
CA HIS A 413 -9.44 9.56 -4.40
C HIS A 413 -8.62 8.64 -5.31
N PRO A 414 -7.68 7.86 -4.74
CA PRO A 414 -6.93 6.87 -5.49
C PRO A 414 -7.85 5.69 -5.86
N GLU A 415 -7.84 5.33 -7.13
CA GLU A 415 -8.64 4.24 -7.70
C GLU A 415 -7.77 3.41 -8.64
N TRP A 416 -7.81 2.09 -8.50
CA TRP A 416 -7.15 1.18 -9.44
C TRP A 416 -7.95 1.12 -10.73
N GLN A 417 -7.36 1.59 -11.83
CA GLN A 417 -7.96 1.52 -13.15
C GLN A 417 -7.30 0.45 -13.99
N LYS A 418 -8.14 -0.33 -14.65
CA LYS A 418 -7.74 -1.36 -15.60
C LYS A 418 -7.31 -0.71 -16.91
N MET A 419 -6.05 -0.90 -17.27
CA MET A 419 -5.43 -0.33 -18.48
C MET A 419 -5.53 -1.29 -19.68
N ARG A 420 -5.91 -2.55 -19.43
CA ARG A 420 -6.08 -3.60 -20.44
C ARG A 420 -7.43 -4.29 -20.27
N GLU A 421 -7.86 -5.05 -21.27
CA GLU A 421 -9.09 -5.84 -21.16
C GLU A 421 -8.92 -7.07 -20.24
N ARG A 422 -7.71 -7.60 -20.14
CA ARG A 422 -7.36 -8.78 -19.35
C ARG A 422 -6.42 -8.42 -18.19
N ASN A 423 -6.68 -8.98 -17.01
CA ASN A 423 -5.95 -8.74 -15.74
C ASN A 423 -5.96 -9.97 -14.81
N GLU A 424 -6.33 -11.14 -15.33
CA GLU A 424 -6.59 -12.35 -14.55
C GLU A 424 -5.35 -12.78 -13.74
N ALA A 425 -4.15 -12.65 -14.30
CA ALA A 425 -2.88 -12.89 -13.60
C ALA A 425 -2.69 -12.01 -12.35
N LEU A 426 -3.07 -10.73 -12.41
CA LEU A 426 -2.98 -9.82 -11.25
C LEU A 426 -3.99 -10.22 -10.16
N ASP A 427 -5.21 -10.54 -10.57
CA ASP A 427 -6.26 -10.93 -9.62
C ASP A 427 -5.93 -12.29 -8.97
N CYS A 428 -5.47 -13.28 -9.74
CA CYS A 428 -4.94 -14.55 -9.21
C CYS A 428 -3.79 -14.34 -8.21
N ARG A 429 -2.81 -13.48 -8.52
CA ARG A 429 -1.73 -13.11 -7.58
C ARG A 429 -2.29 -12.51 -6.28
N VAL A 430 -3.24 -11.58 -6.38
CA VAL A 430 -3.89 -10.94 -5.21
C VAL A 430 -4.62 -11.98 -4.36
N TYR A 431 -5.34 -12.92 -4.98
CA TYR A 431 -6.07 -13.95 -4.26
C TYR A 431 -5.12 -14.96 -3.60
N ALA A 432 -4.05 -15.39 -4.27
CA ALA A 432 -3.02 -16.25 -3.68
C ALA A 432 -2.40 -15.59 -2.43
N ARG A 433 -2.07 -14.29 -2.53
CA ARG A 433 -1.54 -13.53 -1.39
C ARG A 433 -2.56 -13.40 -0.25
N ALA A 434 -3.83 -13.18 -0.57
CA ALA A 434 -4.90 -13.18 0.43
C ALA A 434 -5.07 -14.56 1.10
N ALA A 435 -4.89 -15.66 0.35
CA ALA A 435 -4.88 -17.00 0.90
C ALA A 435 -3.74 -17.21 1.91
N ALA A 436 -2.54 -16.67 1.63
CA ALA A 436 -1.42 -16.69 2.57
C ALA A 436 -1.73 -15.90 3.86
N TRP A 437 -2.39 -14.73 3.74
CA TRP A 437 -2.84 -13.95 4.89
C TRP A 437 -3.88 -14.69 5.74
N ILE A 438 -4.84 -15.37 5.09
CA ILE A 438 -5.88 -16.17 5.75
C ILE A 438 -5.25 -17.36 6.48
N LEU A 439 -4.25 -18.01 5.87
CA LEU A 439 -3.47 -19.08 6.50
C LEU A 439 -2.71 -18.59 7.74
N GLY A 440 -2.33 -17.31 7.74
CA GLY A 440 -1.74 -16.62 8.89
C GLY A 440 -0.26 -16.30 8.75
N ALA A 441 0.30 -16.38 7.55
CA ALA A 441 1.73 -16.15 7.28
C ALA A 441 2.23 -14.83 7.90
N ASP A 442 1.47 -13.76 7.78
CA ASP A 442 1.78 -12.43 8.34
C ASP A 442 1.82 -12.35 9.87
N ARG A 443 1.30 -13.36 10.56
CA ARG A 443 1.18 -13.43 12.02
C ARG A 443 1.96 -14.59 12.63
N TRP A 444 2.69 -15.35 11.81
CA TRP A 444 3.52 -16.44 12.31
C TRP A 444 4.73 -15.90 13.05
N ASP A 445 5.01 -16.51 14.19
CA ASP A 445 6.21 -16.24 14.98
C ASP A 445 7.43 -16.95 14.37
N GLU A 446 8.62 -16.58 14.87
CA GLU A 446 9.89 -17.18 14.45
C GLU A 446 9.92 -18.71 14.59
N ALA A 447 9.29 -19.25 15.64
CA ALA A 447 9.22 -20.69 15.87
C ALA A 447 8.40 -21.41 14.80
N THR A 448 7.33 -20.80 14.30
CA THR A 448 6.52 -21.36 13.22
C THR A 448 7.28 -21.35 11.91
N TRP A 449 7.98 -20.26 11.58
CA TRP A 449 8.82 -20.19 10.38
C TRP A 449 9.96 -21.21 10.41
N ARG A 450 10.67 -21.32 11.54
CA ARG A 450 11.72 -22.34 11.74
C ARG A 450 11.19 -23.76 11.54
N ARG A 451 10.00 -24.05 12.05
CA ARG A 451 9.39 -25.38 11.87
C ARG A 451 9.09 -25.68 10.40
N LEU A 452 8.66 -24.68 9.63
CA LEU A 452 8.41 -24.86 8.19
C LEU A 452 9.72 -25.06 7.43
N GLU A 453 10.77 -24.32 7.80
CA GLU A 453 12.13 -24.48 7.28
C GLU A 453 12.68 -25.88 7.57
N ASP A 454 12.56 -26.36 8.81
CA ASP A 454 12.98 -27.71 9.21
C ASP A 454 12.23 -28.79 8.42
N GLN A 455 10.93 -28.61 8.19
CA GLN A 455 10.11 -29.52 7.38
C GLN A 455 10.52 -29.52 5.91
N ALA A 456 10.88 -28.34 5.39
CA ALA A 456 11.39 -28.16 4.04
C ALA A 456 12.89 -28.43 3.91
N GLY A 457 13.58 -28.83 5.00
CA GLY A 457 15.02 -29.07 5.03
C GLY A 457 15.87 -27.87 4.59
N VAL A 458 15.40 -26.65 4.87
CA VAL A 458 16.03 -25.39 4.43
C VAL A 458 16.74 -24.74 5.61
N GLU A 459 18.04 -24.46 5.48
CA GLU A 459 18.75 -23.61 6.46
C GLU A 459 18.72 -22.14 6.02
N THR A 460 17.73 -21.37 6.51
CA THR A 460 17.71 -19.92 6.26
C THR A 460 18.53 -19.17 7.33
N ARG A 461 19.40 -18.25 6.89
CA ARG A 461 20.01 -17.26 7.80
C ARG A 461 18.96 -16.21 8.15
N PRO A 462 18.77 -15.87 9.43
CA PRO A 462 17.87 -14.78 9.77
C PRO A 462 18.41 -13.48 9.18
N ALA A 463 17.51 -12.64 8.63
CA ALA A 463 17.85 -11.26 8.33
C ALA A 463 18.41 -10.59 9.60
N PRO A 464 19.42 -9.71 9.50
CA PRO A 464 20.02 -9.10 10.69
C PRO A 464 18.95 -8.34 11.48
N GLN A 465 18.55 -8.91 12.61
CA GLN A 465 17.73 -8.25 13.60
C GLN A 465 18.58 -7.17 14.26
N SER A 466 18.08 -5.93 14.33
CA SER A 466 18.69 -4.92 15.19
C SER A 466 18.74 -5.47 16.62
N ALA A 467 19.94 -5.60 17.16
CA ALA A 467 20.24 -6.36 18.36
C ALA A 467 19.34 -5.99 19.55
N ALA A 468 18.59 -6.98 20.06
CA ALA A 468 18.06 -6.99 21.41
C ALA A 468 18.69 -8.16 22.16
N ALA A 469 19.11 -7.91 23.41
CA ALA A 469 19.97 -8.74 24.23
C ALA A 469 19.38 -10.14 24.57
N PRO A 470 20.23 -11.17 24.78
CA PRO A 470 19.76 -12.53 24.97
C PRO A 470 19.44 -12.83 26.45
N GLU A 471 18.32 -13.52 26.68
CA GLU A 471 18.08 -14.27 27.91
C GLU A 471 17.99 -15.78 27.62
N SER A 472 18.56 -16.52 28.56
CA SER A 472 19.05 -17.90 28.52
C SER A 472 17.96 -18.99 28.48
N GLN A 473 18.26 -20.08 27.77
CA GLN A 473 17.49 -21.34 27.80
C GLN A 473 18.20 -22.43 28.63
N GLU A 474 17.41 -23.27 29.31
CA GLU A 474 17.82 -24.62 29.72
C GLU A 474 16.77 -25.67 29.25
N PRO A 475 17.16 -26.92 28.92
CA PRO A 475 16.34 -27.83 28.11
C PRO A 475 15.79 -29.06 28.87
N ALA A 476 14.69 -29.65 28.38
CA ALA A 476 14.38 -31.09 28.61
C ALA A 476 13.37 -31.71 27.60
N ALA A 477 13.92 -32.60 26.76
CA ALA A 477 13.46 -33.90 26.22
C ALA A 477 12.02 -34.18 25.67
N PRO A 478 11.90 -35.04 24.62
CA PRO A 478 10.76 -35.09 23.71
C PRO A 478 9.70 -36.16 24.08
N LYS A 479 8.42 -35.89 23.74
CA LYS A 479 7.39 -36.91 23.53
C LYS A 479 6.48 -36.54 22.36
N ALA A 480 6.25 -37.52 21.48
CA ALA A 480 5.43 -37.41 20.29
C ALA A 480 3.93 -37.22 20.60
N GLY A 481 3.23 -36.45 19.76
CA GLY A 481 1.78 -36.31 19.82
C GLY A 481 1.20 -35.36 18.77
N THR A 482 0.45 -35.93 17.84
CA THR A 482 -0.41 -35.33 16.80
C THR A 482 -1.16 -34.06 17.25
N PRO A 483 -1.28 -33.01 16.42
CA PRO A 483 -2.02 -31.80 16.80
C PRO A 483 -3.52 -32.12 16.89
N THR A 484 -4.01 -32.26 18.13
CA THR A 484 -5.44 -32.13 18.46
C THR A 484 -5.63 -30.86 19.27
N THR A 485 -6.43 -29.94 18.72
CA THR A 485 -6.86 -28.70 19.39
C THR A 485 -7.63 -29.01 20.69
N PRO A 486 -7.25 -28.45 21.86
CA PRO A 486 -8.11 -28.49 23.02
C PRO A 486 -9.26 -27.48 22.86
N ARG A 487 -10.49 -28.01 22.79
CA ARG A 487 -11.73 -27.25 23.01
C ARG A 487 -11.69 -26.64 24.42
N ARG A 488 -11.60 -25.31 24.52
CA ARG A 488 -11.91 -24.58 25.76
C ARG A 488 -13.38 -24.82 26.13
N LYS A 489 -13.64 -25.49 27.26
CA LYS A 489 -14.96 -25.51 27.91
C LYS A 489 -15.29 -24.08 28.36
N ARG A 490 -16.41 -23.54 27.88
CA ARG A 490 -17.04 -22.33 28.45
C ARG A 490 -17.36 -22.62 29.94
N ARG A 491 -16.73 -21.88 30.85
CA ARG A 491 -17.28 -21.70 32.21
C ARG A 491 -18.45 -20.73 32.10
N VAL A 492 -19.63 -21.17 32.52
CA VAL A 492 -20.77 -20.29 32.80
C VAL A 492 -20.44 -19.58 34.10
N TYR A 493 -20.35 -18.25 34.06
CA TYR A 493 -20.32 -17.40 35.23
C TYR A 493 -21.77 -17.07 35.59
N THR A 494 -22.23 -17.56 36.74
CA THR A 494 -23.49 -17.15 37.35
C THR A 494 -23.16 -16.12 38.43
N PRO A 495 -23.59 -14.84 38.32
CA PRO A 495 -23.38 -13.85 39.35
C PRO A 495 -24.15 -14.19 40.64
N ASN A 496 -23.52 -14.01 41.79
CA ASN A 496 -23.98 -14.39 43.13
C ASN A 496 -25.03 -13.44 43.75
N PHE A 497 -25.98 -12.89 42.98
CA PHE A 497 -27.04 -12.00 43.49
C PHE A 497 -28.48 -12.47 43.16
N MET A 498 -28.66 -13.75 42.80
CA MET A 498 -29.97 -14.36 42.56
C MET A 498 -30.08 -15.73 43.25
N ARG A 499 -29.55 -15.85 44.47
CA ARG A 499 -29.98 -16.90 45.40
C ARG A 499 -30.65 -16.22 46.58
N ASP A 500 -31.91 -16.59 46.71
CA ASP A 500 -32.97 -16.17 47.64
C ASP A 500 -33.61 -14.80 47.37
#